data_AF-A0A8T5IGG1-F1
#
_entry.id   AF-A0A8T5IGG1-F1
#
_cell.length_a   1.000
_cell.length_b   1.000
_cell.length_c   1.000
_cell.angle_alpha   90.00
_cell.angle_beta   90.00
_cell.angle_gamma   90.00
#
_symmetry.space_group_name_H-M   'P 1'
#
loop_
_entity.id
_entity.type
_entity.pdbx_description
1 polymer ?
#
loop_
_entity_poly.entity_id
_entity_poly.type
_entity_poly.pdbx_seq_one_letter_code
_entity_poly.pdbx_strand_id
1 'polypeptide(L)'
;MLSTLLAGMGLLCLGIGFHSKSERSGLIAASGWVFMGGYFTSTVGSYIEIEDTVLIIMTASALPFGIALARWELKIFASGKHEPALVWFRGMVLWAGLPYMLVDRVPWLNVAAIWFVAWQTTVFMRMSGSGDIQL
;
A
#
# COMPACT_ATOMS: atom_id res chain seq x y z
N MET A 1 3.76 -12.39 10.24
CA MET A 1 5.13 -12.52 9.71
C MET A 1 5.15 -12.68 8.18
N LEU A 2 4.44 -13.67 7.62
CA LEU A 2 4.34 -13.84 6.15
C LEU A 2 3.79 -12.60 5.42
N SER A 3 2.70 -12.02 5.92
CA SER A 3 2.06 -10.82 5.36
C SER A 3 3.02 -9.63 5.29
N THR A 4 3.84 -9.42 6.32
CA THR A 4 4.87 -8.38 6.37
C THR A 4 5.94 -8.56 5.30
N LEU A 5 6.40 -9.79 5.10
CA LEU A 5 7.39 -10.12 4.08
C LEU A 5 6.83 -9.89 2.67
N LEU A 6 5.62 -10.38 2.40
CA LEU A 6 4.96 -10.20 1.11
C LEU A 6 4.79 -8.72 0.77
N ALA A 7 4.32 -7.93 1.72
CA ALA A 7 4.10 -6.50 1.50
C ALA A 7 5.42 -5.73 1.33
N GLY A 8 6.43 -6.03 2.15
CA GLY A 8 7.77 -5.45 2.02
C GLY A 8 8.39 -5.77 0.65
N MET A 9 8.35 -7.04 0.24
CA MET A 9 8.85 -7.46 -1.08
C MET A 9 8.05 -6.83 -2.21
N GLY A 10 6.72 -6.77 -2.10
CA GLY A 10 5.84 -6.13 -3.07
C GLY A 10 6.16 -4.65 -3.27
N LEU A 11 6.24 -3.88 -2.18
CA LEU A 11 6.59 -2.47 -2.22
C LEU A 11 8.01 -2.23 -2.72
N LEU A 12 8.99 -3.05 -2.31
CA LEU A 12 10.36 -2.94 -2.82
C LEU A 12 10.41 -3.18 -4.34
N CYS A 13 9.76 -4.24 -4.82
CA CYS A 13 9.69 -4.54 -6.25
C CYS A 13 9.00 -3.41 -7.04
N LEU A 14 7.85 -2.91 -6.56
CA LEU A 14 7.16 -1.79 -7.20
C LEU A 14 7.97 -0.49 -7.14
N GLY A 15 8.68 -0.23 -6.05
CA GLY A 15 9.50 0.96 -5.88
C GLY A 15 10.76 0.96 -6.73
N ILE A 16 11.40 -0.20 -6.89
CA ILE A 16 12.47 -0.40 -7.87
C ILE A 16 11.91 -0.22 -9.28
N GLY A 17 10.75 -0.83 -9.58
CA GLY A 17 10.06 -0.67 -10.87
C GLY A 17 9.61 0.76 -11.17
N PHE A 18 9.43 1.61 -10.15
CA PHE A 18 9.07 3.02 -10.33
C PHE A 18 10.29 3.92 -10.55
N HIS A 19 11.35 3.76 -9.75
CA HIS A 19 12.54 4.62 -9.84
C HIS A 19 13.56 4.14 -10.88
N SER A 20 13.54 2.87 -11.27
CA SER A 20 14.51 2.32 -12.21
C SER A 20 14.15 2.64 -13.66
N LYS A 21 15.13 3.17 -14.39
CA LYS A 21 15.10 3.32 -15.86
C LYS A 21 15.60 2.08 -16.61
N SER A 22 15.90 0.99 -15.88
CA SER A 22 16.42 -0.25 -16.47
C SER A 22 15.36 -0.96 -17.30
N GLU A 23 15.80 -1.64 -18.35
CA GLU A 23 14.96 -2.54 -19.15
C GLU A 23 14.24 -3.58 -18.28
N ARG A 24 14.86 -4.06 -17.19
CA ARG A 24 14.25 -5.06 -16.29
C ARG A 24 13.17 -4.51 -15.36
N SER A 25 12.92 -3.20 -15.39
CA SER A 25 11.95 -2.52 -14.52
C SER A 25 10.54 -3.13 -14.61
N GLY A 26 10.09 -3.50 -15.82
CA GLY A 26 8.78 -4.13 -16.01
C GLY A 26 8.65 -5.52 -15.37
N LEU A 27 9.71 -6.34 -15.43
CA LEU A 27 9.72 -7.66 -14.80
C LEU A 27 9.68 -7.58 -13.27
N ILE A 28 10.42 -6.63 -12.70
CA ILE A 28 10.47 -6.40 -11.25
C ILE A 28 9.13 -5.83 -10.77
N ALA A 29 8.51 -4.91 -11.51
CA ALA A 29 7.20 -4.39 -11.17
C ALA A 29 6.11 -5.49 -11.23
N ALA A 30 6.18 -6.38 -12.23
CA ALA A 30 5.25 -7.50 -12.37
C ALA A 30 5.25 -8.43 -11.16
N SER A 31 6.43 -8.78 -10.63
CA SER A 31 6.49 -9.57 -9.38
C SER A 31 5.95 -8.79 -8.18
N GLY A 32 6.18 -7.48 -8.13
CA GLY A 32 5.63 -6.58 -7.12
C GLY A 32 4.10 -6.63 -7.03
N TRP A 33 3.41 -6.63 -8.18
CA TRP A 33 1.94 -6.75 -8.22
C TRP A 33 1.43 -8.06 -7.65
N VAL A 34 2.11 -9.17 -7.92
CA VAL A 34 1.74 -10.49 -7.37
C VAL A 34 1.97 -10.55 -5.85
N PHE A 35 3.10 -10.03 -5.37
CA PHE A 35 3.39 -9.99 -3.94
C PHE A 35 2.40 -9.09 -3.18
N MET A 36 2.04 -7.93 -3.72
CA MET A 36 1.02 -7.05 -3.13
C MET A 36 -0.36 -7.71 -3.12
N GLY A 37 -0.76 -8.37 -4.21
CA GLY A 37 -2.01 -9.13 -4.26
C GLY A 37 -2.04 -10.25 -3.22
N GLY A 38 -0.94 -11.02 -3.11
CA GLY A 38 -0.79 -12.07 -2.11
C GLY A 38 -0.82 -11.54 -0.67
N TYR A 39 -0.21 -10.37 -0.42
CA TYR A 39 -0.29 -9.70 0.88
C TYR A 39 -1.74 -9.42 1.27
N PHE A 40 -2.50 -8.72 0.43
CA PHE A 40 -3.90 -8.40 0.75
C PHE A 40 -4.74 -9.65 0.92
N THR A 41 -4.58 -10.66 0.06
CA THR A 41 -5.31 -11.93 0.21
C THR A 41 -4.94 -12.68 1.48
N SER A 42 -3.71 -12.54 2.00
CA SER A 42 -3.35 -13.13 3.30
C SER A 42 -4.09 -12.52 4.50
N THR A 43 -4.69 -11.33 4.33
CA THR A 43 -5.45 -10.64 5.40
C THR A 43 -6.94 -10.99 5.42
N VAL A 44 -7.44 -11.77 4.46
CA VAL A 44 -8.86 -12.17 4.36
C VAL A 44 -9.37 -12.78 5.66
N GLY A 45 -8.58 -13.64 6.31
CA GLY A 45 -8.98 -14.32 7.56
C GLY A 45 -9.34 -13.34 8.68
N SER A 46 -8.56 -12.27 8.84
CA SER A 46 -8.84 -11.23 9.85
C SER A 46 -10.14 -10.49 9.58
N TYR A 47 -10.56 -10.36 8.32
CA TYR A 47 -11.83 -9.72 7.96
C TYR A 47 -13.03 -10.65 8.07
N ILE A 48 -12.82 -11.97 7.95
CA ILE A 48 -13.84 -12.98 8.26
C ILE A 48 -14.19 -12.94 9.75
N GLU A 49 -13.20 -12.80 10.63
CA GLU A 49 -13.41 -12.77 12.09
C GLU A 49 -14.26 -11.59 12.56
N ILE A 50 -14.20 -10.46 11.86
CA ILE A 50 -15.00 -9.25 12.17
C ILE A 50 -16.24 -9.11 11.28
N GLU A 51 -16.57 -10.14 10.49
CA GLU A 51 -17.73 -10.20 9.59
C GLU A 51 -17.82 -9.05 8.56
N ASP A 52 -16.68 -8.48 8.17
CA ASP A 52 -16.64 -7.39 7.18
C ASP A 52 -16.70 -7.95 5.75
N THR A 53 -17.93 -8.10 5.25
CA THR A 53 -18.21 -8.65 3.91
C THR A 53 -17.51 -7.89 2.79
N VAL A 54 -17.39 -6.56 2.91
CA VAL A 54 -16.80 -5.73 1.86
C VAL A 54 -15.30 -6.01 1.78
N LEU A 55 -14.60 -5.97 2.90
CA LEU A 55 -13.16 -6.22 2.90
C LEU A 55 -12.81 -7.67 2.58
N ILE A 56 -13.65 -8.64 2.95
CA ILE A 56 -13.48 -10.04 2.52
C ILE A 56 -13.41 -10.13 0.99
N ILE A 57 -14.37 -9.52 0.28
CA ILE A 57 -14.43 -9.56 -1.19
C ILE A 57 -13.24 -8.80 -1.79
N MET A 58 -12.92 -7.61 -1.27
CA MET A 58 -11.81 -6.80 -1.78
C MET A 58 -10.46 -7.49 -1.60
N THR A 59 -10.21 -8.07 -0.43
CA THR A 59 -8.93 -8.73 -0.12
C THR A 59 -8.80 -10.10 -0.81
N ALA A 60 -9.90 -10.84 -0.97
CA ALA A 60 -9.91 -12.08 -1.73
C ALA A 60 -9.66 -11.85 -3.23
N SER A 61 -10.20 -10.76 -3.79
CA SER A 61 -9.99 -10.41 -5.21
C SER A 61 -8.63 -9.76 -5.49
N ALA A 62 -7.90 -9.32 -4.46
CA ALA A 62 -6.63 -8.63 -4.62
C ALA A 62 -5.56 -9.44 -5.38
N LEU A 63 -5.44 -10.74 -5.11
CA LEU A 63 -4.49 -11.60 -5.83
C LEU A 63 -4.84 -11.77 -7.32
N PRO A 64 -6.09 -12.10 -7.71
CA PRO A 64 -6.53 -12.06 -9.11
C PRO A 64 -6.20 -10.74 -9.81
N PHE A 65 -6.47 -9.59 -9.17
CA PHE A 65 -6.14 -8.29 -9.72
C PHE A 65 -4.62 -8.07 -9.83
N GLY A 66 -3.85 -8.47 -8.83
CA GLY A 66 -2.38 -8.42 -8.85
C GLY A 66 -1.79 -9.24 -10.00
N ILE A 67 -2.34 -10.42 -10.26
CA ILE A 67 -1.93 -11.26 -11.40
C ILE A 67 -2.31 -10.59 -12.73
N ALA A 68 -3.51 -10.01 -12.83
CA ALA A 68 -3.94 -9.30 -14.04
C ALA A 68 -3.02 -8.11 -14.36
N LEU A 69 -2.68 -7.31 -13.33
CA LEU A 69 -1.73 -6.19 -13.44
C LEU A 69 -0.34 -6.67 -13.82
N ALA A 70 0.17 -7.73 -13.19
CA ALA A 70 1.44 -8.33 -13.55
C ALA A 70 1.47 -8.77 -15.02
N ARG A 71 0.38 -9.37 -15.50
CA ARG A 71 0.26 -9.81 -16.90
C ARG A 71 0.21 -8.61 -17.87
N TRP A 72 -0.46 -7.53 -17.49
CA TRP A 72 -0.46 -6.28 -18.27
C TRP A 72 0.93 -5.66 -18.32
N GLU A 73 1.64 -5.63 -17.19
CA GLU A 73 3.02 -5.15 -17.07
C GLU A 73 3.96 -5.91 -18.00
N LEU A 74 3.88 -7.25 -18.00
CA LEU A 74 4.69 -8.11 -18.87
C LEU A 74 4.37 -7.91 -20.35
N LYS A 75 3.09 -7.67 -20.70
CA LYS A 75 2.68 -7.41 -22.08
C LYS A 75 3.26 -6.10 -22.59
N ILE A 76 3.19 -5.04 -21.79
CA ILE A 76 3.77 -3.72 -22.13
C ILE A 76 5.29 -3.84 -22.28
N PHE A 77 5.95 -4.51 -21.33
CA PHE A 77 7.38 -4.80 -21.38
C PHE A 77 7.78 -5.56 -22.66
N ALA A 78 7.10 -6.67 -22.98
CA ALA A 78 7.37 -7.45 -24.19
C ALA A 78 7.15 -6.68 -25.49
N SER A 79 6.23 -5.71 -25.49
CA SER A 79 5.97 -4.85 -26.65
C SER A 79 6.94 -3.68 -26.80
N GLY A 80 7.86 -3.48 -25.86
CA GLY A 80 8.78 -2.33 -25.82
C GLY A 80 8.07 -0.98 -25.66
N LYS A 81 6.78 -0.99 -25.33
CA LYS A 81 5.99 0.23 -25.14
C LYS A 81 6.18 0.76 -23.73
N HIS A 82 6.02 2.07 -23.59
CA HIS A 82 5.98 2.72 -22.29
C HIS A 82 4.53 3.15 -22.01
N GLU A 83 3.98 2.72 -20.88
CA GLU A 83 2.64 3.08 -20.43
C GLU A 83 2.75 3.97 -19.19
N PRO A 84 2.61 5.30 -19.32
CA PRO A 84 2.75 6.24 -18.20
C PRO A 84 1.77 5.96 -17.05
N ALA A 85 0.55 5.51 -17.35
CA ALA A 85 -0.44 5.20 -16.33
C ALA A 85 0.02 4.06 -15.40
N LEU A 86 0.69 3.06 -15.96
CA LEU A 86 1.18 1.91 -15.22
C LEU A 86 2.35 2.29 -14.32
N VAL A 87 3.27 3.13 -14.83
CA VAL A 87 4.37 3.69 -14.04
C VAL A 87 3.84 4.56 -12.90
N TRP A 88 2.88 5.44 -13.17
CA TRP A 88 2.24 6.25 -12.15
C TRP A 88 1.60 5.38 -11.07
N PHE A 89 0.91 4.30 -11.47
CA PHE A 89 0.26 3.40 -10.53
C PHE A 89 1.26 2.66 -9.62
N ARG A 90 2.42 2.23 -10.12
CA ARG A 90 3.51 1.69 -9.28
C ARG A 90 3.91 2.70 -8.19
N GLY A 91 4.10 3.96 -8.60
CA GLY A 91 4.49 5.04 -7.69
C GLY A 91 3.43 5.33 -6.64
N MET A 92 2.16 5.36 -7.02
CA MET A 92 1.05 5.58 -6.08
C MET A 92 0.98 4.48 -5.02
N VAL A 93 1.09 3.23 -5.43
CA VAL A 93 1.05 2.09 -4.49
C VAL A 93 2.26 2.10 -3.57
N LEU A 94 3.44 2.46 -4.08
CA LEU A 94 4.64 2.64 -3.25
C LEU A 94 4.42 3.76 -2.22
N TRP A 95 4.11 4.97 -2.68
CA TRP A 95 4.10 6.17 -1.85
C TRP A 95 2.91 6.25 -0.89
N ALA A 96 1.78 5.61 -1.22
CA ALA A 96 0.68 5.45 -0.27
C ALA A 96 0.92 4.26 0.67
N GLY A 97 1.38 3.13 0.14
CA GLY A 97 1.54 1.89 0.89
C GLY A 97 2.68 1.93 1.90
N LEU A 98 3.82 2.53 1.55
CA LEU A 98 5.01 2.53 2.40
C LEU A 98 4.82 3.32 3.71
N PRO A 99 4.31 4.57 3.72
CA PRO A 99 4.02 5.28 4.97
C PRO A 99 2.97 4.56 5.82
N TYR A 100 1.91 4.04 5.19
CA TYR A 100 0.88 3.27 5.88
C TYR A 100 1.47 2.08 6.61
N MET A 101 2.26 1.27 5.91
CA MET A 101 2.89 0.09 6.49
C MET A 101 3.91 0.41 7.59
N LEU A 102 4.64 1.52 7.46
CA LEU A 102 5.56 1.98 8.48
C LEU A 102 4.80 2.34 9.77
N VAL A 103 3.70 3.09 9.67
CA VAL A 103 2.88 3.47 10.82
C VAL A 103 2.16 2.26 11.43
N ASP A 104 1.66 1.34 10.61
CA ASP A 104 0.98 0.11 11.05
C ASP A 104 1.93 -0.83 11.82
N ARG A 105 3.20 -0.93 11.40
CA ARG A 105 4.13 -1.93 11.91
C ARG A 105 5.15 -1.42 12.92
N VAL A 106 5.38 -0.11 12.98
CA VAL A 106 6.32 0.50 13.94
C VAL A 106 5.52 1.21 15.04
N PRO A 107 5.47 0.67 16.27
CA PRO A 107 4.65 1.21 17.35
C PRO A 107 4.92 2.68 17.65
N TRP A 108 6.19 3.11 17.61
CA TRP A 108 6.57 4.50 17.85
C TRP A 108 6.03 5.47 16.80
N LEU A 109 5.94 5.04 15.53
CA LEU A 109 5.33 5.86 14.47
C LEU A 109 3.82 5.95 14.64
N ASN A 110 3.18 4.86 15.08
CA ASN A 110 1.76 4.86 15.41
C ASN A 110 1.44 5.85 16.54
N VAL A 111 2.20 5.79 17.65
CA VAL A 111 2.07 6.72 18.76
C VAL A 111 2.29 8.17 18.31
N ALA A 112 3.34 8.43 17.52
CA ALA A 112 3.59 9.77 16.98
C ALA A 112 2.43 10.28 16.12
N ALA A 113 1.82 9.43 15.30
CA ALA A 113 0.66 9.78 14.48
C ALA A 113 -0.56 10.14 15.36
N ILE A 114 -0.81 9.38 16.43
CA ILE A 114 -1.89 9.68 17.40
C ILE A 114 -1.64 11.03 18.06
N TRP A 115 -0.42 11.29 18.54
CA TRP A 115 -0.04 12.57 19.15
C TRP A 115 -0.21 13.74 18.19
N PHE A 116 0.17 13.56 16.93
CA PHE A 116 0.01 14.58 15.90
C PHE A 116 -1.47 14.94 15.69
N VAL A 117 -2.35 13.94 15.55
CA VAL A 117 -3.79 14.16 15.39
C VAL A 117 -4.42 14.78 16.65
N ALA A 118 -4.00 14.32 17.83
CA ALA A 118 -4.46 14.89 19.10
C ALA A 118 -4.06 16.38 19.21
N TRP A 119 -2.83 16.72 18.83
CA TRP A 119 -2.38 18.12 18.78
C TRP A 119 -3.22 18.95 17.82
N GLN A 120 -3.45 18.49 16.58
CA GLN A 120 -4.30 19.19 15.62
C GLN A 120 -5.71 19.42 16.18
N THR A 121 -6.28 18.42 16.85
CA THR A 121 -7.60 18.50 17.48
C THR A 121 -7.62 19.58 18.57
N THR A 122 -6.62 19.60 19.46
CA THR A 122 -6.56 20.65 20.50
C THR A 122 -6.44 22.05 19.92
N VAL A 123 -5.64 22.23 18.86
CA VAL A 123 -5.52 23.51 18.16
C VAL A 123 -6.87 23.95 17.60
N PHE A 124 -7.59 23.05 16.90
CA PHE A 124 -8.89 23.39 16.33
C PHE A 124 -9.96 23.67 17.40
N MET A 125 -9.97 22.92 18.51
CA MET A 125 -10.93 23.16 19.60
C MET A 125 -10.66 24.46 20.36
N ARG A 126 -9.38 24.85 20.50
CA ARG A 126 -9.01 26.18 21.02
C ARG A 126 -9.45 27.29 20.07
N MET A 127 -9.24 27.11 18.76
CA MET A 127 -9.66 28.09 17.75
C MET A 127 -11.19 28.25 17.68
N SER A 128 -11.95 27.18 17.87
CA SER A 128 -13.43 27.23 17.85
C SER A 128 -14.04 27.73 19.16
N GLY A 129 -13.23 28.02 20.19
CA GLY A 129 -13.71 28.47 21.50
C GLY A 129 -14.41 27.36 22.32
N SER A 130 -14.30 26.10 21.90
CA SER A 130 -15.02 24.99 22.51
C SER A 130 -14.36 24.43 23.78
N GLY A 131 -13.21 24.98 24.20
CA GLY A 131 -12.55 24.71 25.48
C GLY A 131 -11.03 24.85 25.43
N ASP A 132 -10.39 25.13 26.57
CA ASP A 132 -8.92 25.14 26.71
C ASP A 132 -8.38 23.74 27.02
N ILE A 133 -8.34 22.90 25.99
CA ILE A 133 -7.91 21.51 26.12
C ILE A 133 -6.39 21.44 26.00
N GLN A 134 -5.74 20.77 26.95
CA GLN A 134 -4.29 20.55 26.99
C GLN A 134 -3.97 19.10 26.67
N LEU A 135 -2.77 18.91 26.08
CA LEU A 135 -2.20 17.62 25.71
C LEU A 135 -1.42 17.00 26.88
#